data_AF-A0A9P1FNK9-F1
#
_entry.id   AF-A0A9P1FNK9-F1
#
_cell.length_a   1.000
_cell.length_b   1.000
_cell.length_c   1.000
_cell.angle_alpha   90.00
_cell.angle_beta   90.00
_cell.angle_gamma   90.00
#
_symmetry.space_group_name_H-M   'P 1'
#
loop_
_entity.id
_entity.type
_entity.pdbx_description
1 polymer ?
#
loop_
_entity_poly.entity_id
_entity_poly.type
_entity_poly.pdbx_seq_one_letter_code
_entity_poly.pdbx_strand_id
1 'polypeptide(L)'
;VVSAVLEKIGKQKNGGQLAVKSQHVKSYLWVFINCLVENPAFDSQTKETLTSKRERFGSACRLPEDLLSEVLESGLLESLQEWSKAMGKSELAQHLNRSDLGLQKRLFGVPKLEDANMAGTKEGHNCTLILTEGDSAKALAVAGLSVLGRDRFGVFPLRGKLRNVRELTVKQMLENKEIDQVLKIMALDATKEYQDAKGLRYGSIMIMTDQDHDGSHIKGLIINFIHHWFPSLLRLPGFLKEFVTPIVKVTKGEDTRTFFTLPEYEAWKEATRDSHTWKCKYYKGLGTSTSAEAREYFADLQDHQIQFTYSGARDDDLIDMAFAAKRSDDRKQWIAGVEDGTFVDHSQTSLSYTDFIEKAVDGDNLFGPTLSLIYWASPVGITAELVLFAKYDVERAVPSMVDGFKPGQRKVLFGAFKKKLNSEIKVAQFSGYVAEQSAYHHGEASLQDHAASRYIFTCLSKVTRCIFPEEDDAVLECGPQGS
;
A
#
# COMPACT_ATOMS: atom_id res chain seq x y z
N VAL A 1 -3.14 -38.73 -3.31
CA VAL A 1 -2.91 -37.90 -2.10
C VAL A 1 -2.03 -36.70 -2.39
N VAL A 2 -0.70 -36.85 -2.59
CA VAL A 2 0.23 -35.69 -2.75
C VAL A 2 -0.22 -34.69 -3.82
N SER A 3 -0.61 -35.14 -5.01
CA SER A 3 -1.08 -34.24 -6.07
C SER A 3 -2.36 -33.49 -5.68
N ALA A 4 -3.31 -34.15 -4.99
CA ALA A 4 -4.54 -33.52 -4.53
C ALA A 4 -4.29 -32.47 -3.43
N VAL A 5 -3.35 -32.76 -2.52
CA VAL A 5 -2.90 -31.81 -1.49
C VAL A 5 -2.23 -30.59 -2.14
N LEU A 6 -1.31 -30.81 -3.10
CA LEU A 6 -0.66 -29.73 -3.83
C LEU A 6 -1.62 -28.90 -4.66
N GLU A 7 -2.65 -29.51 -5.26
CA GLU A 7 -3.69 -28.79 -5.99
C GLU A 7 -4.52 -27.90 -5.06
N LYS A 8 -4.90 -28.41 -3.88
CA LYS A 8 -5.67 -27.65 -2.89
C LYS A 8 -4.84 -26.51 -2.28
N ILE A 9 -3.55 -26.74 -1.98
CA ILE A 9 -2.61 -25.69 -1.54
C ILE A 9 -2.36 -24.67 -2.66
N GLY A 10 -2.23 -25.12 -3.91
CA GLY A 10 -2.02 -24.27 -5.08
C GLY A 10 -3.20 -23.35 -5.38
N LYS A 11 -4.43 -23.79 -5.09
CA LYS A 11 -5.64 -22.96 -5.09
C LYS A 11 -5.66 -21.99 -3.89
N GLN A 12 -5.00 -22.34 -2.79
CA GLN A 12 -4.87 -21.53 -1.59
C GLN A 12 -3.60 -20.65 -1.52
N LYS A 13 -2.98 -20.25 -2.63
CA LYS A 13 -1.84 -19.29 -2.61
C LYS A 13 -2.13 -18.03 -1.78
N ASN A 14 -1.51 -17.92 -0.62
CA ASN A 14 -1.30 -16.68 0.12
C ASN A 14 0.19 -16.39 -0.03
N GLY A 15 0.60 -15.20 -0.48
CA GLY A 15 2.02 -14.88 -0.60
C GLY A 15 2.68 -14.71 0.77
N GLY A 16 4.02 -14.66 0.74
CA GLY A 16 4.89 -14.82 1.91
C GLY A 16 5.15 -16.27 2.35
N GLN A 17 4.53 -17.26 1.69
CA GLN A 17 4.74 -18.68 1.95
C GLN A 17 5.76 -19.29 0.97
N LEU A 18 6.57 -20.23 1.46
CA LEU A 18 7.43 -21.07 0.63
C LEU A 18 6.56 -21.97 -0.26
N ALA A 19 6.94 -22.12 -1.53
CA ALA A 19 6.27 -23.05 -2.43
C ALA A 19 6.40 -24.50 -1.92
N VAL A 20 5.30 -25.10 -1.45
CA VAL A 20 5.27 -26.48 -0.97
C VAL A 20 5.51 -27.43 -2.15
N LYS A 21 6.63 -28.18 -2.10
CA LYS A 21 6.99 -29.22 -3.07
C LYS A 21 6.44 -30.58 -2.65
N SER A 22 6.37 -31.49 -3.61
CA SER A 22 5.90 -32.87 -3.39
C SER A 22 6.67 -33.62 -2.30
N GLN A 23 7.97 -33.36 -2.15
CA GLN A 23 8.79 -33.93 -1.07
C GLN A 23 8.34 -33.48 0.32
N HIS A 24 7.90 -32.24 0.47
CA HIS A 24 7.44 -31.70 1.76
C HIS A 24 6.10 -32.33 2.14
N VAL A 25 5.17 -32.46 1.19
CA VAL A 25 3.91 -33.17 1.47
C VAL A 25 4.18 -34.62 1.89
N LYS A 26 5.13 -35.30 1.24
CA LYS A 26 5.50 -36.68 1.61
C LYS A 26 6.06 -36.79 3.03
N SER A 27 6.81 -35.82 3.54
CA SER A 27 7.37 -35.88 4.90
C SER A 27 6.32 -35.71 6.00
N TYR A 28 5.15 -35.15 5.67
CA TYR A 28 4.01 -35.00 6.58
C TYR A 28 2.98 -36.14 6.45
N LEU A 29 3.26 -37.16 5.63
CA LEU A 29 2.37 -38.30 5.45
C LEU A 29 2.98 -39.55 6.07
N TRP A 30 2.19 -40.22 6.89
CA TRP A 30 2.46 -41.60 7.30
C TRP A 30 1.50 -42.52 6.58
N VAL A 31 2.03 -43.46 5.79
CA VAL A 31 1.21 -44.33 4.95
C VAL A 31 1.44 -45.78 5.36
N PHE A 32 0.37 -46.45 5.76
CA PHE A 32 0.34 -47.88 5.99
C PHE A 32 -0.21 -48.56 4.74
N ILE A 33 0.54 -49.51 4.18
CA ILE A 33 0.15 -50.23 2.97
C ILE A 33 0.22 -51.71 3.27
N ASN A 34 -0.91 -52.39 3.11
CA ASN A 34 -0.98 -53.84 3.05
C ASN A 34 -1.54 -54.23 1.68
N CYS A 35 -0.79 -55.02 0.90
CA CYS A 35 -1.17 -55.38 -0.45
C CYS A 35 -0.69 -56.78 -0.83
N LEU A 36 -1.35 -57.37 -1.81
CA LEU A 36 -0.98 -58.65 -2.41
C LEU A 36 -0.60 -58.39 -3.86
N VAL A 37 0.64 -58.75 -4.21
CA VAL A 37 1.24 -58.52 -5.53
C VAL A 37 1.49 -59.87 -6.18
N GLU A 38 1.01 -60.05 -7.41
CA GLU A 38 1.26 -61.28 -8.17
C GLU A 38 2.73 -61.37 -8.61
N ASN A 39 3.38 -62.50 -8.31
CA ASN A 39 4.76 -62.80 -8.69
C ASN A 39 5.76 -61.64 -8.44
N PRO A 40 5.93 -61.21 -7.17
CA PRO A 40 6.71 -60.01 -6.86
C PRO A 40 8.20 -60.22 -7.08
N ALA A 41 8.82 -59.28 -7.78
CA ALA A 41 10.26 -59.07 -7.86
C ALA A 41 10.74 -58.05 -6.81
N PHE A 42 11.88 -58.35 -6.19
CA PHE A 42 12.55 -57.53 -5.19
C PHE A 42 13.99 -57.21 -5.62
N ASP A 43 14.61 -56.23 -4.97
CA ASP A 43 16.01 -55.84 -5.20
C ASP A 43 17.03 -56.90 -4.74
N SER A 44 16.66 -57.69 -3.75
CA SER A 44 17.54 -58.63 -3.04
C SER A 44 16.74 -59.77 -2.40
N GLN A 45 17.46 -60.78 -1.91
CA GLN A 45 16.86 -61.94 -1.24
C GLN A 45 16.22 -61.57 0.12
N THR A 46 16.61 -60.47 0.76
CA THR A 46 15.98 -59.99 2.00
C THR A 46 14.58 -59.42 1.73
N LYS A 47 14.25 -59.10 0.47
CA LYS A 47 12.93 -58.66 0.01
C LYS A 47 12.43 -57.39 0.70
N GLU A 48 13.35 -56.48 1.01
CA GLU A 48 13.03 -55.21 1.68
C GLU A 48 12.43 -54.18 0.71
N THR A 49 12.89 -54.15 -0.56
CA THR A 49 12.39 -53.22 -1.58
C THR A 49 11.71 -53.96 -2.72
N LEU A 50 10.42 -53.73 -2.90
CA LEU A 50 9.67 -54.22 -4.07
C LEU A 50 10.08 -53.42 -5.32
N THR A 51 10.53 -54.10 -6.37
CA THR A 51 10.96 -53.50 -7.64
C THR A 51 9.99 -53.77 -8.79
N SER A 52 8.93 -54.52 -8.53
CA SER A 52 7.88 -54.85 -9.51
C SER A 52 7.22 -53.59 -10.05
N LYS A 53 7.03 -53.52 -11.37
CA LYS A 53 6.33 -52.41 -12.00
C LYS A 53 4.81 -52.51 -11.74
N ARG A 54 4.15 -51.36 -11.63
CA ARG A 54 2.72 -51.24 -11.30
C ARG A 54 1.82 -52.07 -12.22
N GLU A 55 2.16 -52.18 -13.50
CA GLU A 55 1.36 -52.92 -14.50
C GLU A 55 1.34 -54.43 -14.23
N ARG A 56 2.30 -54.95 -13.44
CA ARG A 56 2.44 -56.37 -13.12
C ARG A 56 1.86 -56.73 -11.75
N PHE A 57 1.21 -55.79 -11.06
CA PHE A 57 0.70 -56.06 -9.71
C PHE A 57 -0.49 -57.03 -9.68
N GLY A 58 -1.16 -57.28 -10.82
CA GLY A 58 -2.38 -58.10 -10.90
C GLY A 58 -3.63 -57.41 -10.33
N SER A 59 -3.46 -56.27 -9.66
CA SER A 59 -4.53 -55.47 -9.08
C SER A 59 -4.23 -53.97 -9.20
N ALA A 60 -5.27 -53.13 -9.17
CA ALA A 60 -5.14 -51.68 -9.20
C ALA A 60 -5.68 -51.07 -7.90
N CYS A 61 -4.82 -50.35 -7.17
CA CYS A 61 -5.25 -49.52 -6.06
C CYS A 61 -5.72 -48.16 -6.60
N ARG A 62 -7.03 -47.89 -6.53
CA ARG A 62 -7.60 -46.56 -6.72
C ARG A 62 -7.92 -46.00 -5.34
N LEU A 63 -7.45 -44.79 -5.08
CA LEU A 63 -7.75 -44.10 -3.82
C LEU A 63 -9.21 -43.60 -3.89
N PRO A 64 -10.08 -43.96 -2.94
CA PRO A 64 -11.43 -43.42 -2.85
C PRO A 64 -11.41 -41.90 -2.68
N GLU A 65 -12.42 -41.21 -3.21
CA GLU A 65 -12.55 -39.76 -3.04
C GLU A 65 -12.79 -39.38 -1.58
N ASP A 66 -13.57 -40.17 -0.85
CA ASP A 66 -13.85 -39.96 0.59
C ASP A 66 -12.57 -39.93 1.43
N LEU A 67 -11.65 -40.87 1.18
CA LEU A 67 -10.33 -40.91 1.85
C LEU A 67 -9.50 -39.67 1.53
N LEU A 68 -9.58 -39.14 0.30
CA LEU A 68 -8.88 -37.91 -0.05
C LEU A 68 -9.48 -36.70 0.68
N SER A 69 -10.81 -36.65 0.82
CA SER A 69 -11.50 -35.60 1.58
C SER A 69 -11.10 -35.64 3.06
N GLU A 70 -11.11 -36.82 3.69
CA GLU A 70 -10.68 -37.00 5.08
C GLU A 70 -9.22 -36.56 5.32
N VAL A 71 -8.30 -36.92 4.41
CA VAL A 71 -6.88 -36.49 4.52
C VAL A 71 -6.73 -34.97 4.35
N LEU A 72 -7.61 -34.32 3.60
CA LEU A 72 -7.60 -32.86 3.47
C LEU A 72 -8.23 -32.16 4.67
N GLU A 73 -9.05 -32.86 5.46
CA GLU A 73 -9.68 -32.37 6.70
C GLU A 73 -8.86 -32.72 7.97
N SER A 74 -7.87 -33.61 7.86
CA SER A 74 -7.09 -34.12 8.99
C SER A 74 -6.08 -33.12 9.61
N GLY A 75 -6.20 -31.82 9.32
CA GLY A 75 -5.27 -30.78 9.76
C GLY A 75 -3.93 -30.73 8.98
N LEU A 76 -3.72 -31.61 8.00
CA LEU A 76 -2.51 -31.66 7.17
C LEU A 76 -2.24 -30.32 6.46
N LEU A 77 -3.31 -29.67 5.97
CA LEU A 77 -3.19 -28.39 5.27
C LEU A 77 -2.70 -27.27 6.21
N GLU A 78 -3.23 -27.21 7.42
CA GLU A 78 -2.84 -26.23 8.44
C GLU A 78 -1.37 -26.42 8.84
N SER A 79 -0.97 -27.66 9.15
CA SER A 79 0.42 -27.99 9.48
C SER A 79 1.41 -27.65 8.36
N LEU A 80 1.04 -27.93 7.09
CA LEU A 80 1.88 -27.58 5.94
C LEU A 80 1.97 -26.06 5.71
N GLN A 81 0.90 -25.32 5.99
CA GLN A 81 0.89 -23.86 5.90
C GLN A 81 1.73 -23.22 7.02
N GLU A 82 1.61 -23.72 8.25
CA GLU A 82 2.44 -23.29 9.38
C GLU A 82 3.92 -23.55 9.11
N TRP A 83 4.24 -24.77 8.65
CA TRP A 83 5.60 -25.11 8.22
C TRP A 83 6.10 -24.18 7.12
N SER A 84 5.28 -23.92 6.10
CA SER A 84 5.66 -23.03 5.00
C SER A 84 5.94 -21.60 5.47
N LYS A 85 5.11 -21.06 6.38
CA LYS A 85 5.33 -19.75 7.01
C LYS A 85 6.61 -19.72 7.84
N ALA A 86 6.84 -20.74 8.66
CA ALA A 86 8.02 -20.85 9.51
C ALA A 86 9.31 -20.95 8.68
N MET A 87 9.30 -21.75 7.61
CA MET A 87 10.42 -21.87 6.69
C MET A 87 10.66 -20.59 5.90
N GLY A 88 9.60 -19.90 5.46
CA GLY A 88 9.74 -18.60 4.79
C GLY A 88 10.40 -17.54 5.68
N LYS A 89 10.00 -17.45 6.95
CA LYS A 89 10.65 -16.60 7.95
C LYS A 89 12.11 -16.99 8.17
N SER A 90 12.41 -18.28 8.23
CA SER A 90 13.78 -18.78 8.40
C SER A 90 14.66 -18.46 7.18
N GLU A 91 14.17 -18.65 5.97
CA GLU A 91 14.88 -18.34 4.73
C GLU A 91 15.17 -16.83 4.63
N LEU A 92 14.18 -15.98 4.94
CA LEU A 92 14.37 -14.53 4.99
C LEU A 92 15.47 -14.14 6.00
N ALA A 93 15.46 -14.74 7.19
CA ALA A 93 16.46 -14.49 8.24
C ALA A 93 17.83 -15.12 7.96
N GLN A 94 17.93 -16.14 7.10
CA GLN A 94 19.22 -16.70 6.66
C GLN A 94 19.88 -15.83 5.60
N HIS A 95 19.08 -15.29 4.66
CA HIS A 95 19.57 -14.39 3.62
C HIS A 95 20.00 -13.04 4.15
N LEU A 96 19.32 -12.56 5.20
CA LEU A 96 19.80 -11.46 6.01
C LEU A 96 20.86 -12.02 6.96
N ASN A 97 22.15 -12.05 6.56
CA ASN A 97 23.21 -12.56 7.44
C ASN A 97 23.07 -11.94 8.83
N ARG A 98 23.08 -12.74 9.91
CA ARG A 98 23.02 -12.20 11.29
C ARG A 98 24.14 -11.19 11.59
N SER A 99 25.25 -11.24 10.85
CA SER A 99 26.33 -10.25 10.87
C SER A 99 26.00 -8.94 10.15
N ASP A 100 25.16 -8.97 9.10
CA ASP A 100 24.65 -7.81 8.36
C ASP A 100 23.42 -7.19 9.06
N LEU A 101 22.66 -7.99 9.81
CA LEU A 101 21.61 -7.55 10.75
C LEU A 101 22.15 -7.14 12.13
N GLY A 102 23.46 -7.26 12.35
CA GLY A 102 24.07 -6.77 13.58
C GLY A 102 23.71 -5.30 13.78
N LEU A 103 23.61 -4.86 15.03
CA LEU A 103 23.50 -3.44 15.41
C LEU A 103 24.79 -2.71 14.97
N GLN A 104 24.96 -2.52 13.67
CA GLN A 104 26.04 -1.77 13.09
C GLN A 104 25.65 -0.30 13.21
N LYS A 105 26.56 0.47 13.82
CA LYS A 105 26.38 1.91 14.00
C LYS A 105 26.28 2.64 12.67
N ARG A 106 26.89 2.12 11.60
CA ARG A 106 26.77 2.66 10.24
C ARG A 106 26.53 1.54 9.25
N LEU A 107 25.58 1.75 8.36
CA LEU A 107 25.34 0.86 7.23
C LEU A 107 26.10 1.34 6.00
N PHE A 108 26.81 0.42 5.37
CA PHE A 108 27.44 0.64 4.06
C PHE A 108 26.60 -0.06 2.97
N GLY A 109 26.57 0.52 1.77
CA GLY A 109 25.91 -0.11 0.61
C GLY A 109 24.41 0.17 0.46
N VAL A 110 23.82 1.05 1.27
CA VAL A 110 22.46 1.56 1.08
C VAL A 110 22.52 2.98 0.48
N PRO A 111 22.50 3.12 -0.87
CA PRO A 111 22.55 4.43 -1.50
C PRO A 111 21.33 5.28 -1.10
N LYS A 112 21.54 6.60 -0.94
CA LYS A 112 20.53 7.61 -0.56
C LYS A 112 20.03 7.57 0.88
N LEU A 113 20.47 6.65 1.73
CA LEU A 113 20.18 6.71 3.17
C LEU A 113 20.92 7.89 3.80
N GLU A 114 20.17 8.79 4.45
CA GLU A 114 20.72 9.73 5.44
C GLU A 114 20.51 9.09 6.81
N ASP A 115 21.54 8.44 7.34
CA ASP A 115 21.42 7.65 8.57
C ASP A 115 21.52 8.54 9.81
N ALA A 116 20.70 8.27 10.83
CA ALA A 116 20.79 8.99 12.10
C ALA A 116 22.09 8.61 12.84
N ASN A 117 22.75 9.57 13.48
CA ASN A 117 24.04 9.32 14.15
C ASN A 117 23.95 8.28 15.27
N MET A 118 22.78 8.16 15.91
CA MET A 118 22.52 7.20 16.98
C MET A 118 21.83 5.92 16.50
N ALA A 119 21.53 5.78 15.20
CA ALA A 119 20.91 4.58 14.66
C ALA A 119 21.81 3.35 14.84
N GLY A 120 21.23 2.24 15.30
CA GLY A 120 21.98 1.01 15.59
C GLY A 120 22.87 1.07 16.83
N THR A 121 22.81 2.16 17.62
CA THR A 121 23.45 2.21 18.94
C THR A 121 22.48 1.76 20.04
N LYS A 122 22.87 1.87 21.31
CA LYS A 122 21.95 1.67 22.45
C LYS A 122 20.75 2.61 22.42
N GLU A 123 20.88 3.78 21.79
CA GLU A 123 19.81 4.76 21.61
C GLU A 123 19.00 4.57 20.31
N GLY A 124 19.21 3.47 19.57
CA GLY A 124 18.49 3.19 18.31
C GLY A 124 16.97 3.18 18.49
N HIS A 125 16.48 2.68 19.63
CA HIS A 125 15.05 2.69 19.98
C HIS A 125 14.45 4.10 20.15
N ASN A 126 15.28 5.14 20.29
CA ASN A 126 14.82 6.54 20.32
C ASN A 126 14.94 7.23 18.95
N CYS A 127 15.45 6.52 17.94
CA CYS A 127 15.60 7.05 16.59
C CYS A 127 14.34 6.79 15.74
N THR A 128 14.03 7.70 14.84
CA THR A 128 12.93 7.61 13.87
C THR A 128 13.49 7.58 12.45
N LEU A 129 13.07 6.59 11.65
CA LEU A 129 13.37 6.53 10.22
C LEU A 129 12.22 7.16 9.44
N ILE A 130 12.50 8.23 8.69
CA ILE A 130 11.53 8.87 7.80
C ILE A 130 11.60 8.19 6.43
N LEU A 131 10.53 7.50 6.04
CA LEU A 131 10.35 6.93 4.71
C LEU A 131 9.63 7.96 3.84
N THR A 132 10.26 8.36 2.75
CA THR A 132 9.77 9.46 1.88
C THR A 132 9.32 8.95 0.52
N GLU A 133 8.27 9.56 -0.03
CA GLU A 133 7.83 9.31 -1.41
C GLU A 133 8.75 10.03 -2.42
N GLY A 134 9.74 9.31 -2.94
CA GLY A 134 10.67 9.84 -3.94
C GLY A 134 11.71 10.81 -3.39
N ASP A 135 12.58 11.28 -4.29
CA ASP A 135 13.70 12.16 -3.92
C ASP A 135 13.24 13.59 -3.56
N SER A 136 12.07 14.02 -4.06
CA SER A 136 11.49 15.34 -3.75
C SER A 136 11.10 15.44 -2.27
N ALA A 137 10.38 14.45 -1.75
CA ALA A 137 10.03 14.39 -0.33
C ALA A 137 11.28 14.20 0.56
N LYS A 138 12.27 13.42 0.10
CA LYS A 138 13.58 13.33 0.77
C LYS A 138 14.22 14.70 0.96
N ALA A 139 14.23 15.55 -0.07
CA ALA A 139 14.84 16.88 0.01
C ALA A 139 14.16 17.74 1.09
N LEU A 140 12.83 17.65 1.21
CA LEU A 140 12.08 18.32 2.27
C LEU A 140 12.47 17.80 3.66
N ALA A 141 12.49 16.48 3.84
CA ALA A 141 12.87 15.85 5.11
C ALA A 141 14.31 16.21 5.54
N VAL A 142 15.26 16.21 4.60
CA VAL A 142 16.65 16.59 4.86
C VAL A 142 16.78 18.07 5.24
N ALA A 143 15.96 18.95 4.66
CA ALA A 143 15.89 20.34 5.10
C ALA A 143 15.36 20.44 6.55
N GLY A 144 14.34 19.65 6.89
CA GLY A 144 13.80 19.54 8.26
C GLY A 144 14.82 19.02 9.29
N LEU A 145 15.71 18.10 8.91
CA LEU A 145 16.78 17.61 9.79
C LEU A 145 17.75 18.70 10.27
N SER A 146 17.82 19.84 9.57
CA SER A 146 18.63 20.98 10.04
C SER A 146 18.10 21.60 11.33
N VAL A 147 16.83 21.37 11.67
CA VAL A 147 16.16 21.83 12.89
C VAL A 147 16.18 20.77 13.98
N LEU A 148 15.73 19.54 13.66
CA LEU A 148 15.65 18.44 14.63
C LEU A 148 17.03 17.86 15.02
N GLY A 149 18.04 18.11 14.20
CA GLY A 149 19.34 17.47 14.30
C GLY A 149 19.38 16.10 13.64
N ARG A 150 20.61 15.60 13.42
CA ARG A 150 20.88 14.34 12.73
C ARG A 150 21.04 13.14 13.66
N ASP A 151 20.86 13.33 14.97
CA ASP A 151 21.16 12.28 15.94
C ASP A 151 20.08 11.21 16.01
N ARG A 152 18.81 11.62 15.98
CA ARG A 152 17.65 10.74 16.20
C ARG A 152 16.78 10.56 14.96
N PHE A 153 17.06 11.24 13.84
CA PHE A 153 16.24 11.16 12.64
C PHE A 153 17.08 10.77 11.43
N GLY A 154 16.65 9.69 10.77
CA GLY A 154 17.20 9.24 9.49
C GLY A 154 16.17 9.40 8.37
N VAL A 155 16.60 9.47 7.12
CA VAL A 155 15.72 9.65 5.95
C VAL A 155 16.10 8.66 4.86
N PHE A 156 15.09 7.99 4.29
CA PHE A 156 15.25 7.08 3.17
C PHE A 156 14.12 7.25 2.13
N PRO A 157 14.43 7.48 0.84
CA PRO A 157 13.42 7.59 -0.21
C PRO A 157 13.02 6.24 -0.78
N LEU A 158 11.71 5.99 -0.85
CA LEU A 158 11.13 4.96 -1.70
C LEU A 158 11.12 5.46 -3.15
N ARG A 159 11.39 4.61 -4.15
CA ARG A 159 11.40 5.06 -5.56
C ARG A 159 9.99 5.16 -6.14
N GLY A 160 9.00 4.59 -5.45
CA GLY A 160 7.59 4.63 -5.80
C GLY A 160 6.78 3.75 -4.87
N LYS A 161 5.70 3.17 -5.41
CA LYS A 161 4.83 2.25 -4.67
C LYS A 161 5.58 0.98 -4.28
N LEU A 162 5.62 0.72 -2.98
CA LEU A 162 6.16 -0.54 -2.44
C LEU A 162 5.38 -1.72 -3.03
N ARG A 163 6.06 -2.82 -3.34
CA ARG A 163 5.34 -4.01 -3.83
C ARG A 163 4.52 -4.65 -2.72
N ASN A 164 3.32 -5.12 -3.04
CA ASN A 164 2.48 -5.88 -2.12
C ASN A 164 3.18 -7.19 -1.73
N VAL A 165 3.72 -7.25 -0.52
CA VAL A 165 4.53 -8.39 -0.05
C VAL A 165 3.73 -9.67 0.14
N ARG A 166 2.41 -9.57 0.32
CA ARG A 166 1.49 -10.70 0.43
C ARG A 166 1.29 -11.46 -0.88
N GLU A 167 1.88 -11.01 -1.97
CA GLU A 167 1.85 -11.67 -3.27
C GLU A 167 3.25 -12.11 -3.73
N LEU A 168 4.28 -11.78 -2.95
CA LEU A 168 5.66 -12.11 -3.26
C LEU A 168 6.08 -13.41 -2.56
N THR A 169 6.93 -14.18 -3.24
CA THR A 169 7.73 -15.22 -2.58
C THR A 169 8.90 -14.58 -1.82
N VAL A 170 9.49 -15.30 -0.86
CA VAL A 170 10.69 -14.84 -0.11
C VAL A 170 11.81 -14.43 -1.06
N LYS A 171 12.05 -15.22 -2.10
CA LYS A 171 13.05 -14.90 -3.14
C LYS A 171 12.74 -13.59 -3.86
N GLN A 172 11.50 -13.38 -4.31
CA GLN A 172 11.11 -12.14 -4.99
C GLN A 172 11.18 -10.92 -4.06
N MET A 173 10.91 -11.13 -2.78
CA MET A 173 11.05 -10.09 -1.75
C MET A 173 12.51 -9.67 -1.57
N LEU A 174 13.44 -10.64 -1.49
CA LEU A 174 14.88 -10.38 -1.38
C LEU A 174 15.49 -9.77 -2.64
N GLU A 175 14.98 -10.14 -3.81
CA GLU A 175 15.37 -9.52 -5.09
C GLU A 175 14.86 -8.07 -5.22
N ASN A 176 13.83 -7.70 -4.45
CA ASN A 176 13.34 -6.33 -4.38
C ASN A 176 14.27 -5.47 -3.51
N LYS A 177 15.11 -4.67 -4.19
CA LYS A 177 16.08 -3.78 -3.56
C LYS A 177 15.48 -2.83 -2.52
N GLU A 178 14.26 -2.35 -2.69
CA GLU A 178 13.66 -1.42 -1.70
C GLU A 178 13.33 -2.15 -0.40
N ILE A 179 12.69 -3.31 -0.49
CA ILE A 179 12.33 -4.10 0.68
C ILE A 179 13.61 -4.59 1.39
N ASP A 180 14.57 -5.11 0.64
CA ASP A 180 15.89 -5.52 1.16
C ASP A 180 16.60 -4.36 1.89
N GLN A 181 16.55 -3.15 1.33
CA GLN A 181 17.14 -1.98 1.96
C GLN A 181 16.41 -1.57 3.24
N VAL A 182 15.08 -1.55 3.26
CA VAL A 182 14.31 -1.24 4.48
C VAL A 182 14.58 -2.26 5.58
N LEU A 183 14.60 -3.56 5.24
CA LEU A 183 14.96 -4.64 6.18
C LEU A 183 16.34 -4.41 6.81
N LYS A 184 17.35 -4.06 5.99
CA LYS A 184 18.70 -3.75 6.45
C LYS A 184 18.78 -2.48 7.28
N ILE A 185 18.11 -1.40 6.85
CA ILE A 185 18.11 -0.10 7.55
C ILE A 185 17.58 -0.25 8.97
N MET A 186 16.50 -1.02 9.13
CA MET A 186 15.83 -1.23 10.41
C MET A 186 16.46 -2.35 11.25
N ALA A 187 17.25 -3.24 10.63
CA ALA A 187 17.70 -4.52 11.19
C ALA A 187 16.52 -5.43 11.60
N LEU A 188 15.55 -5.58 10.69
CA LEU A 188 14.37 -6.41 10.90
C LEU A 188 14.71 -7.90 10.74
N ASP A 189 14.25 -8.71 11.69
CA ASP A 189 14.45 -10.15 11.78
C ASP A 189 13.08 -10.83 11.89
N ALA A 190 12.67 -11.52 10.83
CA ALA A 190 11.34 -12.11 10.73
C ALA A 190 11.13 -13.33 11.64
N THR A 191 12.19 -13.82 12.28
CA THR A 191 12.11 -14.91 13.27
C THR A 191 11.79 -14.42 14.68
N LYS A 192 11.85 -13.11 14.92
CA LYS A 192 11.59 -12.51 16.23
C LYS A 192 10.16 -12.00 16.34
N GLU A 193 9.59 -12.18 17.53
CA GLU A 193 8.44 -11.40 17.99
C GLU A 193 8.94 -10.23 18.83
N TYR A 194 8.52 -9.02 18.45
CA TYR A 194 9.00 -7.78 19.05
C TYR A 194 8.05 -7.33 20.17
N GLN A 195 8.54 -7.31 21.40
CA GLN A 195 7.84 -6.75 22.56
C GLN A 195 8.19 -5.28 22.81
N ASP A 196 9.36 -4.87 22.34
CA ASP A 196 9.82 -3.50 22.30
C ASP A 196 10.66 -3.28 21.03
N ALA A 197 11.07 -2.04 20.80
CA ALA A 197 11.90 -1.68 19.67
C ALA A 197 13.42 -1.84 19.95
N LYS A 198 13.81 -2.50 21.05
CA LYS A 198 15.24 -2.73 21.35
C LYS A 198 15.78 -3.78 20.40
N GLY A 199 17.00 -3.57 19.94
CA GLY A 199 17.64 -4.44 18.94
C GLY A 199 17.35 -4.05 17.50
N LEU A 200 16.40 -3.14 17.25
CA LEU A 200 16.26 -2.45 15.97
C LEU A 200 17.24 -1.28 15.88
N ARG A 201 17.58 -0.88 14.65
CA ARG A 201 18.40 0.33 14.43
C ARG A 201 17.62 1.61 14.67
N TYR A 202 16.31 1.59 14.42
CA TYR A 202 15.36 2.67 14.65
C TYR A 202 14.18 2.15 15.45
N GLY A 203 13.70 2.96 16.39
CA GLY A 203 12.57 2.62 17.25
C GLY A 203 11.20 2.88 16.65
N SER A 204 11.15 3.77 15.65
CA SER A 204 9.91 4.08 14.92
C SER A 204 10.18 4.41 13.46
N ILE A 205 9.15 4.28 12.64
CA ILE A 205 9.09 4.67 11.23
C ILE A 205 8.08 5.81 11.11
N MET A 206 8.46 6.87 10.43
CA MET A 206 7.59 7.99 10.06
C MET A 206 7.40 7.97 8.55
N ILE A 207 6.17 7.87 8.08
CA ILE A 207 5.82 7.85 6.67
C ILE A 207 5.55 9.29 6.23
N MET A 208 6.23 9.72 5.17
CA MET A 208 6.12 11.06 4.62
C MET A 208 5.82 10.97 3.12
N THR A 209 4.55 11.02 2.79
CA THR A 209 4.00 10.93 1.43
C THR A 209 3.30 12.22 1.06
N ASP A 210 3.05 12.42 -0.23
CA ASP A 210 2.17 13.51 -0.65
C ASP A 210 0.76 13.32 -0.05
N GLN A 211 0.07 14.42 0.23
CA GLN A 211 -1.31 14.40 0.76
C GLN A 211 -2.32 14.21 -0.38
N ASP A 212 -2.14 13.11 -1.11
CA ASP A 212 -3.01 12.67 -2.19
C ASP A 212 -3.39 11.18 -2.03
N HIS A 213 -4.27 10.70 -2.90
CA HIS A 213 -4.74 9.32 -2.86
C HIS A 213 -3.61 8.29 -3.05
N ASP A 214 -2.61 8.58 -3.88
CA ASP A 214 -1.51 7.65 -4.13
C ASP A 214 -0.56 7.58 -2.91
N GLY A 215 -0.40 8.67 -2.17
CA GLY A 215 0.26 8.73 -0.86
C GLY A 215 -0.42 7.82 0.17
N SER A 216 -1.75 7.90 0.31
CA SER A 216 -2.52 6.98 1.18
C SER A 216 -2.30 5.51 0.80
N HIS A 217 -2.19 5.18 -0.48
CA HIS A 217 -1.85 3.82 -0.90
C HIS A 217 -0.43 3.40 -0.49
N ILE A 218 0.56 4.29 -0.60
CA ILE A 218 1.93 4.01 -0.14
C ILE A 218 1.95 3.75 1.37
N LYS A 219 1.24 4.56 2.16
CA LYS A 219 1.08 4.33 3.61
C LYS A 219 0.51 2.93 3.88
N GLY A 220 -0.57 2.57 3.19
CA GLY A 220 -1.20 1.26 3.30
C GLY A 220 -0.26 0.11 2.93
N LEU A 221 0.56 0.25 1.88
CA LEU A 221 1.54 -0.77 1.48
C LEU A 221 2.66 -0.95 2.52
N ILE A 222 3.10 0.12 3.18
CA ILE A 222 4.07 0.06 4.28
C ILE A 222 3.44 -0.64 5.50
N ILE A 223 2.22 -0.26 5.88
CA ILE A 223 1.47 -0.92 6.96
C ILE A 223 1.34 -2.42 6.67
N ASN A 224 0.93 -2.78 5.45
CA ASN A 224 0.81 -4.15 4.99
C ASN A 224 2.15 -4.92 5.05
N PHE A 225 3.25 -4.27 4.66
CA PHE A 225 4.59 -4.86 4.74
C PHE A 225 4.96 -5.24 6.18
N ILE A 226 4.77 -4.31 7.12
CA ILE A 226 5.05 -4.56 8.54
C ILE A 226 4.05 -5.57 9.11
N HIS A 227 2.76 -5.46 8.82
CA HIS A 227 1.73 -6.38 9.30
C HIS A 227 2.03 -7.83 8.89
N HIS A 228 2.39 -8.05 7.63
CA HIS A 228 2.55 -9.40 7.11
C HIS A 228 3.78 -10.12 7.67
N TRP A 229 4.91 -9.41 7.83
CA TRP A 229 6.18 -10.02 8.26
C TRP A 229 6.53 -9.80 9.73
N PHE A 230 6.08 -8.68 10.31
CA PHE A 230 6.43 -8.21 11.64
C PHE A 230 5.21 -7.67 12.41
N PRO A 231 4.09 -8.43 12.52
CA PRO A 231 2.83 -7.93 13.07
C PRO A 231 2.96 -7.38 14.48
N SER A 232 3.86 -7.95 15.30
CA SER A 232 4.12 -7.48 16.66
C SER A 232 4.59 -6.02 16.72
N LEU A 233 5.25 -5.50 15.67
CA LEU A 233 5.71 -4.11 15.61
C LEU A 233 4.55 -3.12 15.44
N LEU A 234 3.49 -3.47 14.70
CA LEU A 234 2.32 -2.59 14.57
C LEU A 234 1.58 -2.41 15.89
N ARG A 235 1.71 -3.37 16.81
CA ARG A 235 1.13 -3.34 18.15
C ARG A 235 1.89 -2.43 19.11
N LEU A 236 3.13 -2.04 18.78
CA LEU A 236 3.93 -1.17 19.62
C LEU A 236 3.44 0.29 19.47
N PRO A 237 3.06 0.97 20.57
CA PRO A 237 2.61 2.35 20.50
C PRO A 237 3.68 3.27 19.90
N GLY A 238 3.29 4.06 18.90
CA GLY A 238 4.17 5.02 18.26
C GLY A 238 5.28 4.40 17.40
N PHE A 239 5.24 3.09 17.09
CA PHE A 239 6.19 2.50 16.15
C PHE A 239 5.99 3.03 14.74
N LEU A 240 4.75 3.16 14.28
CA LEU A 240 4.43 3.76 12.99
C LEU A 240 3.78 5.14 13.19
N LYS A 241 4.27 6.11 12.42
CA LYS A 241 3.84 7.50 12.44
C LYS A 241 3.63 7.97 11.02
N GLU A 242 2.81 8.97 10.84
CA GLU A 242 2.69 9.74 9.61
C GLU A 242 3.18 11.16 9.84
N PHE A 243 3.83 11.74 8.84
CA PHE A 243 4.08 13.16 8.74
C PHE A 243 3.08 13.80 7.77
N VAL A 244 2.21 14.67 8.29
CA VAL A 244 1.21 15.42 7.51
C VAL A 244 1.72 16.81 7.17
N THR A 245 1.35 17.31 5.99
CA THR A 245 1.63 18.70 5.59
C THR A 245 0.34 19.45 5.28
N PRO A 246 0.27 20.77 5.55
CA PRO A 246 -0.89 21.56 5.19
C PRO A 246 -1.19 21.51 3.69
N ILE A 247 -2.47 21.40 3.32
CA ILE A 247 -2.95 21.47 1.93
C ILE A 247 -3.09 22.93 1.49
N VAL A 248 -3.49 23.82 2.42
CA VAL A 248 -3.68 25.24 2.15
C VAL A 248 -3.01 26.09 3.21
N LYS A 249 -2.27 27.12 2.79
CA LYS A 249 -1.77 28.19 3.66
C LYS A 249 -2.32 29.52 3.17
N VAL A 250 -2.94 30.27 4.08
CA VAL A 250 -3.42 31.63 3.82
C VAL A 250 -2.61 32.62 4.65
N THR A 251 -2.26 33.76 4.04
CA THR A 251 -1.46 34.80 4.69
C THR A 251 -2.07 36.18 4.46
N LYS A 252 -2.16 36.98 5.53
CA LYS A 252 -2.58 38.38 5.48
C LYS A 252 -1.72 39.21 6.45
N GLY A 253 -0.77 39.97 5.90
CA GLY A 253 0.21 40.67 6.73
C GLY A 253 1.11 39.68 7.47
N GLU A 254 1.12 39.75 8.80
CA GLU A 254 1.83 38.80 9.67
C GLU A 254 0.98 37.58 10.03
N ASP A 255 -0.35 37.65 9.87
CA ASP A 255 -1.24 36.55 10.19
C ASP A 255 -1.15 35.44 9.14
N THR A 256 -0.88 34.23 9.61
CA THR A 256 -0.79 33.03 8.79
C THR A 256 -1.68 31.95 9.37
N ARG A 257 -2.46 31.29 8.52
CA ARG A 257 -3.25 30.11 8.90
C ARG A 257 -2.97 28.96 7.94
N THR A 258 -2.86 27.76 8.48
CA THR A 258 -2.64 26.53 7.75
C THR A 258 -3.83 25.62 7.94
N PHE A 259 -4.24 24.95 6.88
CA PHE A 259 -5.35 24.00 6.86
C PHE A 259 -4.83 22.68 6.31
N PHE A 260 -5.17 21.60 7.00
CA PHE A 260 -4.76 20.25 6.62
C PHE A 260 -5.80 19.56 5.75
N THR A 261 -7.02 20.09 5.71
CA THR A 261 -8.10 19.55 4.88
C THR A 261 -8.76 20.67 4.04
N LEU A 262 -9.30 20.31 2.86
CA LEU A 262 -10.09 21.24 2.05
C LEU A 262 -11.40 21.66 2.74
N PRO A 263 -12.16 20.77 3.42
CA PRO A 263 -13.33 21.16 4.18
C PRO A 263 -13.05 22.22 5.26
N GLU A 264 -11.95 22.10 6.01
CA GLU A 264 -11.54 23.13 6.99
C GLU A 264 -11.30 24.49 6.33
N TYR A 265 -10.62 24.49 5.18
CA TYR A 265 -10.34 25.70 4.43
C TYR A 265 -11.62 26.35 3.90
N GLU A 266 -12.53 25.58 3.30
CA GLU A 266 -13.80 26.11 2.77
C GLU A 266 -14.70 26.63 3.91
N ALA A 267 -14.81 25.89 5.03
CA ALA A 267 -15.55 26.35 6.21
C ALA A 267 -14.96 27.66 6.77
N TRP A 268 -13.64 27.79 6.84
CA TRP A 268 -12.99 29.04 7.25
C TRP A 268 -13.27 30.18 6.27
N LYS A 269 -13.21 29.90 4.96
CA LYS A 269 -13.42 30.87 3.89
C LYS A 269 -14.85 31.39 3.86
N GLU A 270 -15.84 30.54 4.12
CA GLU A 270 -17.26 30.91 4.27
C GLU A 270 -17.51 31.73 5.54
N ALA A 271 -16.90 31.35 6.66
CA ALA A 271 -17.03 32.07 7.93
C ALA A 271 -16.32 33.44 7.94
N THR A 272 -15.29 33.61 7.11
CA THR A 272 -14.42 34.80 7.11
C THR A 272 -14.84 35.77 6.00
N ARG A 273 -15.53 36.87 6.36
CA ARG A 273 -16.08 37.85 5.39
C ARG A 273 -15.04 38.46 4.44
N ASP A 274 -13.81 38.65 4.90
CA ASP A 274 -12.71 39.25 4.15
C ASP A 274 -11.72 38.21 3.61
N SER A 275 -12.12 36.94 3.51
CA SER A 275 -11.29 35.83 3.02
C SER A 275 -10.65 36.11 1.66
N HIS A 276 -11.33 36.83 0.77
CA HIS A 276 -10.82 37.27 -0.54
C HIS A 276 -9.58 38.19 -0.48
N THR A 277 -9.31 38.81 0.67
CA THR A 277 -8.12 39.67 0.86
C THR A 277 -6.87 38.90 1.30
N TRP A 278 -7.02 37.61 1.64
CA TRP A 278 -5.92 36.76 2.07
C TRP A 278 -5.21 36.16 0.86
N LYS A 279 -3.88 36.13 0.91
CA LYS A 279 -3.08 35.43 -0.11
C LYS A 279 -3.17 33.93 0.15
N CYS A 280 -3.79 33.19 -0.74
CA CYS A 280 -3.92 31.74 -0.66
C CYS A 280 -2.80 31.04 -1.45
N LYS A 281 -2.17 30.03 -0.83
CA LYS A 281 -1.21 29.13 -1.46
C LYS A 281 -1.68 27.69 -1.25
N TYR A 282 -1.86 26.97 -2.36
CA TYR A 282 -2.18 25.54 -2.38
C TYR A 282 -0.90 24.71 -2.50
N TYR A 283 -0.79 23.66 -1.71
CA TYR A 283 0.31 22.70 -1.77
C TYR A 283 -0.17 21.44 -2.48
N LYS A 284 0.31 21.22 -3.70
CA LYS A 284 -0.07 20.05 -4.52
C LYS A 284 0.70 18.78 -4.17
N GLY A 285 1.75 18.90 -3.36
CA GLY A 285 2.66 17.83 -2.96
C GLY A 285 3.84 18.40 -2.19
N LEU A 286 4.60 17.54 -1.52
CA LEU A 286 5.72 17.86 -0.64
C LEU A 286 6.83 18.63 -1.36
N GLY A 287 7.01 18.38 -2.66
CA GLY A 287 7.99 19.10 -3.49
C GLY A 287 7.65 20.58 -3.76
N THR A 288 6.43 21.01 -3.42
CA THR A 288 5.98 22.41 -3.59
C THR A 288 6.38 23.30 -2.41
N SER A 289 6.72 22.68 -1.28
CA SER A 289 7.13 23.36 -0.06
C SER A 289 8.60 23.78 -0.15
N THR A 290 8.88 25.01 0.28
CA THR A 290 10.24 25.55 0.33
C THR A 290 11.01 24.97 1.50
N SER A 291 12.34 25.02 1.45
CA SER A 291 13.17 24.60 2.59
C SER A 291 12.94 25.43 3.84
N ALA A 292 12.41 26.66 3.73
CA ALA A 292 12.04 27.46 4.90
C ALA A 292 10.78 26.89 5.57
N GLU A 293 9.74 26.62 4.79
CA GLU A 293 8.51 25.96 5.26
C GLU A 293 8.81 24.57 5.86
N ALA A 294 9.72 23.81 5.25
CA ALA A 294 10.18 22.54 5.81
C ALA A 294 10.77 22.69 7.23
N ARG A 295 11.52 23.76 7.49
CA ARG A 295 12.06 24.03 8.83
C ARG A 295 10.96 24.44 9.82
N GLU A 296 9.96 25.18 9.37
CA GLU A 296 8.77 25.52 10.17
C GLU A 296 8.03 24.23 10.59
N TYR A 297 7.69 23.36 9.64
CA TYR A 297 6.96 22.12 9.92
C TYR A 297 7.71 21.20 10.89
N PHE A 298 9.03 21.11 10.76
CA PHE A 298 9.86 20.27 11.62
C PHE A 298 10.17 20.93 12.98
N ALA A 299 10.07 22.25 13.11
CA ALA A 299 10.10 22.91 14.41
C ALA A 299 8.85 22.57 15.22
N ASP A 300 7.69 22.56 14.56
CA ASP A 300 6.39 22.22 15.12
C ASP A 300 5.98 20.77 14.78
N LEU A 301 6.93 19.83 14.93
CA LEU A 301 6.76 18.43 14.51
C LEU A 301 5.53 17.76 15.15
N GLN A 302 5.16 18.15 16.37
CA GLN A 302 4.01 17.57 17.08
C GLN A 302 2.69 17.83 16.35
N ASP A 303 2.56 18.99 15.69
CA ASP A 303 1.36 19.37 14.93
C ASP A 303 1.34 18.74 13.53
N HIS A 304 2.47 18.16 13.11
CA HIS A 304 2.64 17.53 11.81
C HIS A 304 2.77 16.01 11.93
N GLN A 305 2.57 15.43 13.12
CA GLN A 305 2.75 14.01 13.36
C GLN A 305 1.47 13.35 13.85
N ILE A 306 1.02 12.33 13.11
CA ILE A 306 -0.08 11.45 13.51
C ILE A 306 0.50 10.09 13.88
N GLN A 307 0.13 9.55 15.03
CA GLN A 307 0.59 8.22 15.48
C GLN A 307 -0.42 7.13 15.14
N PHE A 308 0.04 6.04 14.51
CA PHE A 308 -0.84 4.90 14.30
C PHE A 308 -1.04 4.10 15.58
N THR A 309 -2.29 3.76 15.89
CA THR A 309 -2.67 2.97 17.05
C THR A 309 -3.27 1.63 16.64
N TYR A 310 -2.87 0.58 17.38
CA TYR A 310 -3.45 -0.76 17.22
C TYR A 310 -4.58 -0.96 18.23
N SER A 311 -5.77 -1.26 17.71
CA SER A 311 -7.03 -1.37 18.43
C SER A 311 -7.52 -2.82 18.57
N GLY A 312 -6.87 -3.79 17.92
CA GLY A 312 -7.16 -5.21 18.10
C GLY A 312 -7.28 -6.00 16.79
N ALA A 313 -7.91 -7.18 16.88
CA ALA A 313 -8.00 -8.13 15.77
C ALA A 313 -8.75 -7.59 14.53
N ARG A 314 -9.57 -6.55 14.67
CA ARG A 314 -10.22 -5.88 13.54
C ARG A 314 -9.19 -5.24 12.61
N ASP A 315 -8.14 -4.63 13.15
CA ASP A 315 -7.06 -4.04 12.35
C ASP A 315 -6.39 -5.12 11.50
N ASP A 316 -6.08 -6.27 12.10
CA ASP A 316 -5.45 -7.39 11.41
C ASP A 316 -6.32 -7.88 10.23
N ASP A 317 -7.64 -8.00 10.45
CA ASP A 317 -8.60 -8.42 9.40
C ASP A 317 -8.72 -7.38 8.28
N LEU A 318 -8.82 -6.09 8.62
CA LEU A 318 -8.93 -5.01 7.63
C LEU A 318 -7.65 -4.86 6.79
N ILE A 319 -6.47 -4.96 7.41
CA ILE A 319 -5.19 -4.95 6.67
C ILE A 319 -5.10 -6.19 5.77
N ASP A 320 -5.63 -7.34 6.18
CA ASP A 320 -5.72 -8.51 5.31
C ASP A 320 -6.70 -8.29 4.14
N MET A 321 -7.91 -7.82 4.41
CA MET A 321 -8.95 -7.50 3.42
C MET A 321 -8.41 -6.56 2.32
N ALA A 322 -7.73 -5.49 2.72
CA ALA A 322 -7.22 -4.48 1.81
C ALA A 322 -6.15 -5.01 0.84
N PHE A 323 -5.30 -5.96 1.26
CA PHE A 323 -4.10 -6.36 0.50
C PHE A 323 -4.04 -7.83 0.09
N ALA A 324 -4.91 -8.71 0.59
CA ALA A 324 -4.94 -10.10 0.20
C ALA A 324 -5.63 -10.29 -1.16
N ALA A 325 -4.94 -10.90 -2.12
CA ALA A 325 -5.44 -11.11 -3.48
C ALA A 325 -6.83 -11.78 -3.53
N LYS A 326 -7.09 -12.73 -2.62
CA LYS A 326 -8.33 -13.52 -2.59
C LYS A 326 -9.54 -12.81 -1.99
N ARG A 327 -9.36 -11.65 -1.36
CA ARG A 327 -10.44 -10.89 -0.72
C ARG A 327 -11.02 -9.82 -1.66
N SER A 328 -11.04 -10.09 -2.97
CA SER A 328 -11.54 -9.14 -3.96
C SER A 328 -13.03 -8.86 -3.83
N ASP A 329 -13.83 -9.85 -3.44
CA ASP A 329 -15.28 -9.66 -3.27
C ASP A 329 -15.60 -8.85 -2.00
N ASP A 330 -14.87 -9.10 -0.91
CA ASP A 330 -14.91 -8.25 0.30
C ASP A 330 -14.58 -6.80 -0.05
N ARG A 331 -13.52 -6.56 -0.83
CA ARG A 331 -13.15 -5.21 -1.28
C ARG A 331 -14.23 -4.54 -2.13
N LYS A 332 -14.97 -5.27 -2.96
CA LYS A 332 -16.09 -4.68 -3.73
C LYS A 332 -17.17 -4.15 -2.79
N GLN A 333 -17.53 -4.92 -1.76
CA GLN A 333 -18.53 -4.49 -0.78
C GLN A 333 -18.01 -3.30 0.04
N TRP A 334 -16.76 -3.36 0.49
CA TRP A 334 -16.10 -2.30 1.23
C TRP A 334 -16.05 -0.97 0.44
N ILE A 335 -15.65 -1.01 -0.84
CA ILE A 335 -15.63 0.19 -1.69
C ILE A 335 -17.05 0.70 -1.99
N ALA A 336 -18.03 -0.19 -2.16
CA ALA A 336 -19.41 0.19 -2.41
C ALA A 336 -20.08 0.86 -1.19
N GLY A 337 -19.57 0.64 0.02
CA GLY A 337 -20.08 1.24 1.26
C GLY A 337 -19.59 2.67 1.54
N VAL A 338 -18.78 3.27 0.67
CA VAL A 338 -18.26 4.63 0.89
C VAL A 338 -19.35 5.67 0.68
N GLU A 339 -19.71 6.38 1.74
CA GLU A 339 -20.64 7.51 1.69
C GLU A 339 -19.96 8.78 1.14
N ASP A 340 -20.71 9.56 0.38
CA ASP A 340 -20.24 10.85 -0.12
C ASP A 340 -20.07 11.85 1.03
N GLY A 341 -18.96 12.59 1.01
CA GLY A 341 -18.57 13.48 2.11
C GLY A 341 -17.61 12.85 3.13
N THR A 342 -17.20 11.58 2.94
CA THR A 342 -16.10 10.99 3.72
C THR A 342 -14.80 11.76 3.45
N PHE A 343 -14.18 12.30 4.49
CA PHE A 343 -12.89 13.00 4.41
C PHE A 343 -11.98 12.59 5.57
N VAL A 344 -10.69 12.87 5.41
CA VAL A 344 -9.66 12.51 6.38
C VAL A 344 -9.49 13.65 7.38
N ASP A 345 -9.63 13.36 8.67
CA ASP A 345 -9.35 14.34 9.72
C ASP A 345 -7.89 14.26 10.15
N HIS A 346 -7.08 15.17 9.61
CA HIS A 346 -5.66 15.29 9.94
C HIS A 346 -5.40 16.16 11.18
N SER A 347 -6.43 16.66 11.87
CA SER A 347 -6.28 17.42 13.12
C SER A 347 -5.97 16.53 14.33
N GLN A 348 -6.11 15.20 14.16
CA GLN A 348 -5.93 14.23 15.23
C GLN A 348 -4.45 13.87 15.41
N THR A 349 -4.01 13.70 16.65
CA THR A 349 -2.63 13.30 16.98
C THR A 349 -2.42 11.78 16.92
N SER A 350 -3.51 11.02 16.85
CA SER A 350 -3.50 9.56 16.75
C SER A 350 -4.58 9.07 15.79
N LEU A 351 -4.29 8.03 15.03
CA LEU A 351 -5.19 7.42 14.05
C LEU A 351 -5.11 5.89 14.18
N SER A 352 -6.24 5.20 14.35
CA SER A 352 -6.19 3.74 14.40
C SER A 352 -6.00 3.15 12.99
N TYR A 353 -5.47 1.92 12.90
CA TYR A 353 -5.39 1.25 11.60
C TYR A 353 -6.77 0.98 10.99
N THR A 354 -7.78 0.73 11.83
CA THR A 354 -9.18 0.66 11.40
C THR A 354 -9.59 1.97 10.73
N ASP A 355 -9.46 3.11 11.42
CA ASP A 355 -9.82 4.43 10.86
C ASP A 355 -9.02 4.79 9.61
N PHE A 356 -7.76 4.37 9.53
CA PHE A 356 -6.98 4.57 8.31
C PHE A 356 -7.57 3.80 7.11
N ILE A 357 -8.05 2.57 7.34
CA ILE A 357 -8.56 1.70 6.27
C ILE A 357 -10.02 2.00 5.96
N GLU A 358 -10.88 1.92 6.96
CA GLU A 358 -12.33 1.98 6.86
C GLU A 358 -12.85 3.09 7.78
N LYS A 359 -14.00 3.66 7.42
CA LYS A 359 -14.79 4.48 8.33
C LYS A 359 -15.10 3.64 9.58
N ALA A 360 -14.57 3.99 10.75
CA ALA A 360 -15.08 3.42 11.99
C ALA A 360 -16.54 3.82 12.12
N VAL A 361 -17.44 2.87 11.88
CA VAL A 361 -18.77 2.94 12.47
C VAL A 361 -18.53 2.66 13.93
N ASP A 362 -18.59 3.69 14.78
CA ASP A 362 -18.58 3.49 16.23
C ASP A 362 -19.57 2.37 16.56
N GLY A 363 -19.02 1.25 17.03
CA GLY A 363 -19.79 0.06 17.34
C GLY A 363 -20.71 0.36 18.51
N ASP A 364 -21.99 0.62 18.22
CA ASP A 364 -23.09 -0.20 18.71
C ASP A 364 -24.44 0.46 18.37
N ASN A 365 -25.25 -0.28 17.61
CA ASN A 365 -26.71 -0.18 17.65
C ASN A 365 -27.24 -0.68 19.02
N LEU A 366 -26.66 -0.23 20.15
CA LEU A 366 -27.19 -0.51 21.50
C LEU A 366 -28.31 0.45 21.92
N PHE A 367 -28.53 1.53 21.16
CA PHE A 367 -29.60 2.47 21.44
C PHE A 367 -30.54 2.51 20.25
N GLY A 368 -31.79 2.11 20.50
CA GLY A 368 -32.85 1.98 19.49
C GLY A 368 -33.17 3.26 18.70
N PRO A 369 -34.22 3.22 17.86
CA PRO A 369 -34.45 4.15 16.74
C PRO A 369 -34.77 5.61 17.12
N THR A 370 -34.56 6.01 18.37
CA THR A 370 -34.94 7.33 18.90
C THR A 370 -33.74 8.27 19.10
N LEU A 371 -32.50 7.76 19.10
CA LEU A 371 -31.27 8.58 19.24
C LEU A 371 -30.46 8.74 17.95
N SER A 372 -30.96 8.19 16.83
CA SER A 372 -30.34 8.34 15.51
C SER A 372 -30.39 9.76 14.94
N LEU A 373 -31.01 10.73 15.60
CA LEU A 373 -31.07 12.12 15.12
C LEU A 373 -30.01 13.05 15.72
N ILE A 374 -29.34 12.67 16.82
CA ILE A 374 -28.43 13.59 17.54
C ILE A 374 -26.97 13.43 17.09
N TYR A 375 -26.58 12.28 16.54
CA TYR A 375 -25.22 12.04 16.05
C TYR A 375 -24.96 12.49 14.60
N TRP A 376 -25.98 12.84 13.81
CA TRP A 376 -25.81 13.41 12.46
C TRP A 376 -25.45 14.90 12.45
N ALA A 377 -25.42 15.55 13.62
CA ALA A 377 -25.21 16.99 13.75
C ALA A 377 -23.81 17.39 14.26
N SER A 378 -22.87 16.44 14.37
CA SER A 378 -21.49 16.75 14.75
C SER A 378 -20.54 16.41 13.60
N PRO A 379 -19.74 17.37 13.09
CA PRO A 379 -18.72 17.12 12.08
C PRO A 379 -17.49 16.48 12.73
N VAL A 380 -17.69 15.35 13.43
CA VAL A 380 -16.59 14.54 13.92
C VAL A 380 -16.07 13.80 12.69
N GLY A 381 -14.97 14.29 12.13
CA GLY A 381 -14.36 13.76 10.93
C GLY A 381 -13.99 12.29 11.16
N ILE A 382 -14.48 11.43 10.27
CA ILE A 382 -14.20 10.00 10.32
C ILE A 382 -13.21 9.72 9.21
N THR A 383 -11.95 9.52 9.59
CA THR A 383 -10.88 9.19 8.66
C THR A 383 -11.17 7.83 8.00
N ALA A 384 -10.93 7.74 6.70
CA ALA A 384 -10.97 6.51 5.90
C ALA A 384 -10.09 6.71 4.65
N GLU A 385 -8.79 6.84 4.84
CA GLU A 385 -7.85 7.18 3.78
C GLU A 385 -7.76 6.14 2.67
N LEU A 386 -7.61 4.87 3.05
CA LEU A 386 -7.33 3.81 2.09
C LEU A 386 -8.54 3.49 1.21
N VAL A 387 -9.76 3.59 1.75
CA VAL A 387 -10.98 3.37 0.96
C VAL A 387 -11.21 4.48 -0.05
N LEU A 388 -10.86 5.74 0.29
CA LEU A 388 -10.91 6.86 -0.66
C LEU A 388 -9.93 6.65 -1.81
N PHE A 389 -8.72 6.17 -1.52
CA PHE A 389 -7.81 5.73 -2.58
C PHE A 389 -8.42 4.61 -3.44
N ALA A 390 -9.04 3.60 -2.82
CA ALA A 390 -9.61 2.47 -3.56
C ALA A 390 -10.76 2.90 -4.48
N LYS A 391 -11.66 3.78 -4.01
CA LYS A 391 -12.72 4.41 -4.83
C LYS A 391 -12.10 5.20 -5.99
N TYR A 392 -11.13 6.04 -5.69
CA TYR A 392 -10.40 6.84 -6.69
C TYR A 392 -9.67 5.96 -7.73
N ASP A 393 -9.09 4.84 -7.32
CA ASP A 393 -8.41 3.89 -8.22
C ASP A 393 -9.40 3.23 -9.19
N VAL A 394 -10.58 2.87 -8.72
CA VAL A 394 -11.68 2.36 -9.58
C VAL A 394 -12.11 3.43 -10.57
N GLU A 395 -12.34 4.67 -10.11
CA GLU A 395 -12.77 5.79 -10.97
C GLU A 395 -11.76 6.11 -12.08
N ARG A 396 -10.46 6.05 -11.79
CA ARG A 396 -9.42 6.31 -12.81
C ARG A 396 -9.18 5.12 -13.73
N ALA A 397 -9.42 3.89 -13.27
CA ALA A 397 -9.07 2.68 -14.00
C ALA A 397 -10.22 2.12 -14.86
N VAL A 398 -11.47 2.27 -14.40
CA VAL A 398 -12.66 1.72 -15.07
C VAL A 398 -13.29 2.79 -15.98
N PRO A 399 -13.53 2.50 -17.27
CA PRO A 399 -14.18 3.45 -18.16
C PRO A 399 -15.66 3.65 -17.82
N SER A 400 -16.20 4.82 -18.14
CA SER A 400 -17.64 5.07 -18.04
C SER A 400 -18.39 4.28 -19.11
N MET A 401 -19.61 3.82 -18.78
CA MET A 401 -20.49 3.15 -19.75
C MET A 401 -21.01 4.08 -20.85
N VAL A 402 -21.00 5.39 -20.63
CA VAL A 402 -21.58 6.38 -21.56
C VAL A 402 -20.66 6.61 -22.75
N ASP A 403 -19.36 6.82 -22.51
CA ASP A 403 -18.38 7.18 -23.53
C ASP A 403 -17.26 6.15 -23.71
N GLY A 404 -17.19 5.13 -22.86
CA GLY A 404 -16.12 4.14 -22.89
C GLY A 404 -14.76 4.67 -22.45
N PHE A 405 -14.67 5.88 -21.88
CA PHE A 405 -13.41 6.51 -21.52
C PHE A 405 -13.11 6.49 -20.02
N LYS A 406 -11.83 6.35 -19.72
CA LYS A 406 -11.25 6.70 -18.43
C LYS A 406 -11.11 8.23 -18.31
N PRO A 407 -11.08 8.78 -17.09
CA PRO A 407 -10.94 10.23 -16.89
C PRO A 407 -9.76 10.87 -17.64
N GLY A 408 -8.59 10.22 -17.68
CA GLY A 408 -7.42 10.73 -18.42
C GLY A 408 -7.68 10.83 -19.94
N GLN A 409 -8.31 9.82 -20.53
CA GLN A 409 -8.68 9.82 -21.95
C GLN A 409 -9.70 10.92 -22.27
N ARG A 410 -10.70 11.08 -21.39
CA ARG A 410 -11.70 12.15 -21.49
C ARG A 410 -11.08 13.54 -21.42
N LYS A 411 -10.12 13.76 -20.52
CA LYS A 411 -9.37 15.03 -20.40
C LYS A 411 -8.54 15.33 -21.66
N VAL A 412 -7.91 14.32 -22.27
CA VAL A 412 -7.20 14.45 -23.56
C VAL A 412 -8.16 14.86 -24.68
N LEU A 413 -9.31 14.20 -24.78
CA LEU A 413 -10.30 14.49 -25.81
C LEU A 413 -10.93 15.88 -25.62
N PHE A 414 -11.27 16.24 -24.38
CA PHE A 414 -11.72 17.58 -24.01
C PHE A 414 -10.70 18.65 -24.40
N GLY A 415 -9.41 18.44 -24.09
CA GLY A 415 -8.34 19.35 -24.50
C GLY A 415 -8.23 19.49 -26.03
N ALA A 416 -8.47 18.40 -26.78
CA ALA A 416 -8.46 18.43 -28.24
C ALA A 416 -9.62 19.27 -28.80
N PHE A 417 -10.81 19.14 -28.22
CA PHE A 417 -11.99 19.93 -28.56
C PHE A 417 -11.80 21.41 -28.21
N LYS A 418 -11.35 21.71 -26.99
CA LYS A 418 -11.09 23.08 -26.52
C LYS A 418 -10.06 23.81 -27.39
N LYS A 419 -9.01 23.10 -27.83
CA LYS A 419 -7.97 23.63 -28.71
C LYS A 419 -8.40 23.71 -30.19
N LYS A 420 -9.51 23.07 -30.57
CA LYS A 420 -9.91 22.82 -31.96
C LYS A 420 -8.76 22.25 -32.78
N LEU A 421 -8.24 21.10 -32.34
CA LEU A 421 -7.00 20.49 -32.83
C LEU A 421 -7.13 19.91 -34.26
N ASN A 422 -7.26 20.80 -35.25
CA ASN A 422 -7.40 20.47 -36.67
C ASN A 422 -6.05 20.40 -37.41
N SER A 423 -4.98 20.83 -36.76
CA SER A 423 -3.61 20.77 -37.27
C SER A 423 -2.73 19.93 -36.35
N GLU A 424 -1.69 19.33 -36.92
CA GLU A 424 -0.77 18.47 -36.19
C GLU A 424 -0.01 19.25 -35.10
N ILE A 425 0.07 18.64 -33.91
CA ILE A 425 0.86 19.13 -32.78
C ILE A 425 1.72 18.00 -32.23
N LYS A 426 2.89 18.32 -31.69
CA LYS A 426 3.71 17.34 -30.97
C LYS A 426 2.98 16.86 -29.73
N VAL A 427 2.99 15.55 -29.48
CA VAL A 427 2.31 14.94 -28.33
C VAL A 427 2.81 15.53 -27.01
N ALA A 428 4.12 15.78 -26.86
CA ALA A 428 4.67 16.42 -25.66
C ALA A 428 4.14 17.85 -25.42
N GLN A 429 3.87 18.63 -26.47
CA GLN A 429 3.29 19.97 -26.32
C GLN A 429 1.80 19.88 -26.00
N PHE A 430 1.10 18.92 -26.62
CA PHE A 430 -0.31 18.72 -26.38
C PHE A 430 -0.61 18.19 -24.99
N SER A 431 0.21 17.27 -24.45
CA SER A 431 0.06 16.79 -23.08
C SER A 431 0.22 17.90 -22.05
N GLY A 432 1.15 18.84 -22.25
CA GLY A 432 1.31 20.00 -21.37
C GLY A 432 0.08 20.92 -21.41
N TYR A 433 -0.46 21.16 -22.61
CA TYR A 433 -1.71 21.90 -22.78
C TYR A 433 -2.90 21.21 -22.11
N VAL A 434 -3.06 19.89 -22.29
CA VAL A 434 -4.12 19.12 -21.64
C VAL A 434 -3.97 19.20 -20.12
N ALA A 435 -2.75 19.03 -19.59
CA ALA A 435 -2.51 19.05 -18.16
C ALA A 435 -2.91 20.38 -17.53
N GLU A 436 -2.57 21.50 -18.17
CA GLU A 436 -2.96 22.83 -17.75
C GLU A 436 -4.48 23.04 -17.83
N GLN A 437 -5.09 22.75 -18.99
CA GLN A 437 -6.48 23.11 -19.27
C GLN A 437 -7.52 22.20 -18.62
N SER A 438 -7.12 21.00 -18.21
CA SER A 438 -8.00 20.01 -17.60
C SER A 438 -7.74 19.80 -16.11
N ALA A 439 -6.83 20.57 -15.50
CA ALA A 439 -6.35 20.35 -14.13
C ALA A 439 -5.95 18.88 -13.90
N TYR A 440 -5.01 18.38 -14.70
CA TYR A 440 -4.48 17.02 -14.56
C TYR A 440 -3.27 17.01 -13.61
N HIS A 441 -3.31 16.16 -12.59
CA HIS A 441 -2.32 16.19 -11.50
C HIS A 441 -1.32 15.02 -11.49
N HIS A 442 -1.48 13.99 -12.34
CA HIS A 442 -0.67 12.76 -12.29
C HIS A 442 0.57 12.77 -13.21
N GLY A 443 1.11 13.95 -13.49
CA GLY A 443 2.27 14.18 -14.36
C GLY A 443 2.02 13.94 -15.85
N GLU A 444 2.74 14.63 -16.73
CA GLU A 444 2.50 14.57 -18.17
C GLU A 444 2.86 13.21 -18.81
N ALA A 445 3.74 12.44 -18.18
CA ALA A 445 4.20 11.16 -18.71
C ALA A 445 3.07 10.12 -18.84
N SER A 446 2.12 10.13 -17.90
CA SER A 446 0.95 9.24 -17.92
C SER A 446 -0.05 9.60 -19.03
N LEU A 447 -0.02 10.84 -19.54
CA LEU A 447 -0.79 11.27 -20.71
C LEU A 447 -0.12 10.95 -22.04
N GLN A 448 1.21 10.74 -22.04
CA GLN A 448 2.00 10.54 -23.25
C GLN A 448 2.10 9.07 -23.66
N ASP A 449 2.09 8.14 -22.69
CA ASP A 449 2.17 6.66 -22.78
C ASP A 449 3.31 6.08 -23.67
N HIS A 450 4.11 6.93 -24.31
CA HIS A 450 5.17 6.59 -25.26
C HIS A 450 6.47 7.36 -24.98
N ALA A 451 7.59 6.63 -24.95
CA ALA A 451 8.92 7.17 -24.67
C ALA A 451 9.44 8.22 -25.68
N ALA A 452 8.78 8.36 -26.84
CA ALA A 452 9.15 9.24 -27.93
C ALA A 452 8.14 10.39 -28.15
N SER A 453 7.42 10.82 -27.10
CA SER A 453 6.39 11.88 -27.16
C SER A 453 6.85 13.21 -27.80
N ARG A 454 8.17 13.45 -27.82
CA ARG A 454 8.80 14.62 -28.46
C ARG A 454 8.88 14.53 -30.00
N TYR A 455 8.74 13.33 -30.55
CA TYR A 455 8.93 13.03 -31.98
C TYR A 455 7.63 12.70 -32.72
N ILE A 456 6.58 12.32 -31.99
CA ILE A 456 5.28 11.98 -32.56
C ILE A 456 4.34 13.18 -32.56
N PHE A 457 3.53 13.27 -33.62
CA PHE A 457 2.52 14.30 -33.81
C PHE A 457 1.12 13.69 -33.77
N THR A 458 0.14 14.48 -33.37
CA THR A 458 -1.27 14.07 -33.32
C THR A 458 -2.18 15.22 -33.75
N CYS A 459 -3.37 14.88 -34.24
CA CYS A 459 -4.48 15.80 -34.49
C CYS A 459 -5.81 15.07 -34.30
N LEU A 460 -6.91 15.82 -34.24
CA LEU A 460 -8.24 15.22 -34.15
C LEU A 460 -8.62 14.55 -35.47
N SER A 461 -9.10 13.31 -35.43
CA SER A 461 -9.63 12.65 -36.63
C SER A 461 -10.92 13.35 -37.08
N LYS A 462 -11.14 13.44 -38.40
CA LYS A 462 -12.36 14.00 -38.98
C LYS A 462 -13.63 13.29 -38.51
N VAL A 463 -13.53 12.00 -38.18
CA VAL A 463 -14.65 11.17 -37.70
C VAL A 463 -15.00 11.48 -36.24
N THR A 464 -14.05 12.00 -35.44
CA THR A 464 -14.24 12.18 -34.00
C THR A 464 -15.42 13.11 -33.67
N ARG A 465 -15.59 14.23 -34.39
CA ARG A 465 -16.75 15.13 -34.19
C ARG A 465 -18.07 14.60 -34.78
N CYS A 466 -18.04 13.51 -35.55
CA CYS A 466 -19.26 12.78 -35.93
C CYS A 466 -19.72 11.84 -34.81
N ILE A 467 -18.79 11.34 -34.00
CA ILE A 467 -19.07 10.46 -32.85
C ILE A 467 -19.43 11.29 -31.61
N PHE A 468 -18.78 12.46 -31.44
CA PHE A 468 -19.02 13.41 -30.35
C PHE A 468 -19.46 14.76 -30.94
N PRO A 469 -20.76 14.92 -31.25
CA PRO A 469 -21.31 16.14 -31.85
C PRO A 469 -21.05 17.38 -30.99
N GLU A 470 -20.72 18.51 -31.62
CA GLU A 470 -20.47 19.78 -30.91
C GLU A 470 -21.74 20.36 -30.27
N GLU A 471 -22.92 20.01 -30.80
CA GLU A 471 -24.22 20.37 -30.20
C GLU A 471 -24.46 19.73 -28.83
N ASP A 472 -23.87 18.56 -28.59
CA ASP A 472 -23.99 17.85 -27.31
C ASP A 472 -23.05 18.42 -26.23
N ASP A 473 -22.03 19.20 -26.62
CA ASP A 473 -21.09 19.79 -25.65
C ASP A 473 -21.82 20.69 -24.62
N ALA A 474 -22.97 21.26 -24.99
CA ALA A 474 -23.75 22.15 -24.12
C ALA A 474 -24.61 21.42 -23.06
N VAL A 475 -24.89 20.13 -23.26
CA VAL A 475 -25.68 19.32 -22.30
C VAL A 475 -24.80 18.52 -21.34
N LEU A 476 -23.48 18.51 -21.55
CA LEU A 476 -22.54 17.84 -20.66
C LEU A 476 -22.26 18.70 -19.42
N GLU A 477 -22.42 18.12 -18.24
CA GLU A 477 -21.97 18.75 -17.00
C GLU A 477 -20.43 18.72 -16.93
N CYS A 478 -19.80 19.88 -17.08
CA CYS A 478 -18.40 20.04 -16.73
C CYS A 478 -18.27 19.93 -15.20
N GLY A 479 -17.67 18.83 -14.72
CA GLY A 479 -17.45 18.62 -13.29
C GLY A 479 -16.70 19.78 -12.61
N PRO A 480 -16.66 19.81 -11.26
CA PRO A 480 -16.21 20.96 -10.46
C PRO A 480 -14.76 21.42 -10.70
N GLN A 481 -13.96 20.68 -11.47
CA GLN A 481 -12.60 21.06 -11.88
C GLN A 481 -12.54 21.75 -13.26
N GLY A 482 -13.68 22.05 -13.87
CA GLY A 482 -13.81 22.50 -15.27
C GLY A 482 -14.39 23.91 -15.46
N SER A 483 -14.37 24.77 -14.45
CA SER A 483 -14.71 26.21 -14.57
C SER A 483 -13.47 27.09 -14.50
#